data_AF-A0A924MZD6-F1
#
_entry.id   AF-A0A924MZD6-F1
#
_cell.length_a   1.000
_cell.length_b   1.000
_cell.length_c   1.000
_cell.angle_alpha   90.00
_cell.angle_beta   90.00
_cell.angle_gamma   90.00
#
_symmetry.space_group_name_H-M   'P 1'
#
loop_
_entity.id
_entity.type
_entity.pdbx_description
1 polymer ?
#
loop_
_entity_poly.entity_id
_entity_poly.type
_entity_poly.pdbx_seq_one_letter_code
_entity_poly.pdbx_strand_id
1 'polypeptide(L)'
;MHKIIVATVVAVSALAGAAQAGTSNYEFLQAARCRGLAASEGLGKLDTSNIDTFLKQEGSARELPVRVSAGNKITAAQKEGDKAQGSKKEKLLAERSGACSAWLNASAAN
;
A
#
# COMPACT_ATOMS: atom_id res chain seq x y z
N MET A 1 18.18 -22.56 -42.26
CA MET A 1 18.01 -23.17 -40.93
C MET A 1 18.90 -22.42 -39.94
N HIS A 2 18.39 -21.44 -39.19
CA HIS A 2 19.08 -20.91 -38.01
C HIS A 2 18.02 -20.49 -36.99
N LYS A 3 17.76 -21.39 -36.05
CA LYS A 3 16.89 -21.18 -34.89
C LYS A 3 17.71 -20.38 -33.88
N ILE A 4 17.35 -19.14 -33.62
CA ILE A 4 17.83 -18.43 -32.44
C ILE A 4 16.59 -18.08 -31.63
N ILE A 5 16.30 -18.93 -30.66
CA ILE A 5 15.36 -18.67 -29.57
C ILE A 5 16.13 -17.76 -28.61
N VAL A 6 15.83 -16.46 -28.63
CA VAL A 6 16.25 -15.56 -27.55
C VAL A 6 15.05 -15.39 -26.64
N ALA A 7 14.99 -16.21 -25.60
CA ALA A 7 14.14 -15.95 -24.45
C ALA A 7 14.76 -14.78 -23.67
N THR A 8 14.41 -13.54 -24.03
CA THR A 8 14.60 -12.40 -23.13
C THR A 8 13.56 -12.49 -22.03
N VAL A 9 13.90 -13.24 -20.97
CA VAL A 9 13.31 -13.02 -19.66
C VAL A 9 13.80 -11.65 -19.23
N VAL A 10 12.99 -10.61 -19.44
CA VAL A 10 13.18 -9.34 -18.74
C VAL A 10 12.72 -9.59 -17.31
N ALA A 11 13.62 -10.17 -16.51
CA ALA A 11 13.53 -10.08 -15.07
C ALA A 11 13.68 -8.59 -14.74
N VAL A 12 12.56 -7.89 -14.55
CA VAL A 12 12.54 -6.58 -13.90
C VAL A 12 12.80 -6.82 -12.41
N SER A 13 13.97 -7.34 -12.08
CA SER A 13 14.52 -7.33 -10.71
C SER A 13 15.40 -6.10 -10.58
N ALA A 14 14.80 -4.93 -10.77
CA ALA A 14 15.38 -3.64 -10.40
C ALA A 14 14.78 -3.21 -9.06
N LEU A 15 15.16 -3.90 -7.98
CA LEU A 15 14.95 -3.45 -6.60
C LEU A 15 16.24 -3.59 -5.77
N ALA A 16 17.40 -3.74 -6.42
CA ALA A 16 18.70 -3.67 -5.78
C ALA A 16 19.46 -2.47 -6.37
N GLY A 17 19.31 -1.31 -5.73
CA GLY A 17 20.02 -0.08 -6.12
C GLY A 17 19.16 1.16 -6.38
N ALA A 18 17.88 1.17 -5.99
CA ALA A 18 17.24 2.45 -5.71
C ALA A 18 17.92 3.00 -4.45
N ALA A 19 18.63 4.11 -4.60
CA ALA A 19 19.00 4.97 -3.49
C ALA A 19 17.86 5.01 -2.47
N GLN A 20 18.21 5.05 -1.19
CA GLN A 20 17.28 5.28 -0.09
C GLN A 20 16.71 6.72 -0.21
N ALA A 21 15.92 6.97 -1.26
CA ALA A 21 14.91 8.00 -1.27
C ALA A 21 13.91 7.50 -0.23
N GLY A 22 14.17 7.82 1.04
CA GLY A 22 13.32 7.43 2.14
C GLY A 22 11.90 7.71 1.74
N THR A 23 11.04 6.69 1.84
CA THR A 23 9.61 6.76 1.54
C THR A 23 9.10 8.16 1.87
N SER A 24 8.56 8.88 0.88
CA SER A 24 8.13 10.24 1.13
C SER A 24 7.05 10.26 2.21
N ASN A 25 6.89 11.39 2.92
CA ASN A 25 5.74 11.57 3.83
C ASN A 25 4.42 11.29 3.10
N TYR A 26 4.37 11.55 1.78
CA TYR A 26 3.25 11.18 0.94
C TYR A 26 2.98 9.67 0.91
N GLU A 27 3.98 8.85 0.59
CA GLU A 27 3.85 7.39 0.48
C GLU A 27 3.50 6.75 1.82
N PHE A 28 4.09 7.24 2.91
CA PHE A 28 3.75 6.79 4.26
C PHE A 28 2.29 7.07 4.62
N LEU A 29 1.82 8.27 4.31
CA LEU A 29 0.43 8.66 4.55
C LEU A 29 -0.54 7.93 3.60
N GLN A 30 -0.09 7.54 2.40
CA GLN A 30 -0.86 6.75 1.46
C GLN A 30 -0.99 5.30 1.93
N ALA A 31 0.09 4.67 2.40
CA ALA A 31 0.06 3.37 3.05
C ALA A 31 -0.88 3.38 4.28
N ALA A 32 -0.88 4.46 5.06
CA ALA A 32 -1.79 4.65 6.18
C ALA A 32 -3.27 4.67 5.73
N ARG A 33 -3.58 5.38 4.63
CA ARG A 33 -4.93 5.35 4.03
C ARG A 33 -5.30 3.94 3.55
N CYS A 34 -4.37 3.26 2.89
CA CYS A 34 -4.56 1.89 2.40
C CYS A 34 -4.82 0.89 3.51
N ARG A 35 -4.13 1.01 4.65
CA ARG A 35 -4.40 0.22 5.85
C ARG A 35 -5.83 0.41 6.34
N GLY A 36 -6.33 1.65 6.34
CA GLY A 36 -7.70 1.96 6.72
C GLY A 36 -8.72 1.31 5.79
N LEU A 37 -8.59 1.47 4.48
CA LEU A 37 -9.50 0.88 3.48
C LEU A 37 -9.47 -0.65 3.48
N ALA A 38 -8.31 -1.25 3.74
CA ALA A 38 -8.16 -2.68 3.85
C ALA A 38 -8.78 -3.24 5.14
N ALA A 39 -8.75 -2.47 6.23
CA ALA A 39 -9.39 -2.84 7.50
C ALA A 39 -10.92 -2.64 7.52
N SER A 40 -11.48 -1.89 6.57
CA SER A 40 -12.92 -1.62 6.50
C SER A 40 -13.75 -2.89 6.26
N GLU A 41 -14.75 -3.11 7.13
CA GLU A 41 -15.75 -4.16 6.99
C GLU A 41 -16.66 -3.88 5.80
N GLY A 42 -17.03 -2.61 5.59
CA GLY A 42 -17.90 -2.19 4.48
C GLY A 42 -17.34 -2.50 3.08
N LEU A 43 -16.01 -2.67 2.96
CA LEU A 43 -15.31 -3.01 1.72
C LEU A 43 -14.92 -4.50 1.64
N GLY A 44 -15.24 -5.30 2.66
CA GLY A 44 -14.76 -6.68 2.80
C GLY A 44 -13.30 -6.69 3.25
N LYS A 45 -13.11 -6.79 4.57
CA LYS A 45 -11.82 -6.72 5.27
C LYS A 45 -10.75 -7.61 4.60
N LEU A 46 -9.54 -7.07 4.45
CA LEU A 46 -8.36 -7.78 3.94
C LEU A 46 -7.30 -7.92 5.05
N ASP A 47 -6.30 -8.78 4.81
CA ASP A 47 -5.11 -8.79 5.65
C ASP A 47 -4.37 -7.45 5.52
N THR A 48 -3.93 -6.91 6.66
CA THR A 48 -3.24 -5.63 6.74
C THR A 48 -1.83 -5.77 7.33
N SER A 49 -1.38 -7.00 7.56
CA SER A 49 -0.15 -7.30 8.30
C SER A 49 1.09 -6.72 7.61
N ASN A 50 1.12 -6.78 6.27
CA ASN A 50 2.20 -6.19 5.47
C ASN A 50 2.24 -4.66 5.62
N ILE A 51 1.08 -4.00 5.57
CA ILE A 51 0.99 -2.54 5.71
C ILE A 51 1.32 -2.10 7.14
N ASP A 52 0.89 -2.86 8.15
CA ASP A 52 1.20 -2.59 9.55
C ASP A 52 2.72 -2.67 9.80
N THR A 53 3.38 -3.67 9.24
CA THR A 53 4.84 -3.82 9.31
C THR A 53 5.56 -2.65 8.65
N PHE A 54 5.14 -2.26 7.44
CA PHE A 54 5.67 -1.10 6.74
C PHE A 54 5.50 0.20 7.56
N LEU A 55 4.31 0.46 8.09
CA LEU A 55 4.03 1.65 8.88
C LEU A 55 4.84 1.70 10.19
N LYS A 56 5.14 0.55 10.79
CA LYS A 56 6.00 0.45 11.98
C LYS A 56 7.47 0.74 11.66
N GLN A 57 7.98 0.14 10.58
CA GLN A 57 9.36 0.34 10.13
C GLN A 57 9.61 1.79 9.73
N GLU A 58 8.77 2.33 8.84
CA GLU A 58 8.93 3.68 8.30
C GLU A 58 8.46 4.78 9.26
N GLY A 59 7.56 4.46 10.20
CA GLY A 59 6.97 5.43 11.11
C GLY A 59 7.88 5.83 12.27
N SER A 60 8.85 4.99 12.64
CA SER A 60 9.71 5.23 13.81
C SER A 60 10.72 6.36 13.59
N ALA A 61 11.18 6.54 12.34
CA ALA A 61 12.12 7.60 11.95
C ALA A 61 11.42 8.93 11.59
N ARG A 62 10.08 8.99 11.66
CA ARG A 62 9.30 10.16 11.23
C ARG A 62 8.93 11.09 12.38
N GLU A 63 8.76 12.36 12.03
CA GLU A 63 8.28 13.37 12.94
C GLU A 63 6.89 13.02 13.51
N LEU A 64 6.70 13.36 14.77
CA LEU A 64 5.44 13.21 15.52
C LEU A 64 4.18 13.65 14.74
N PRO A 65 4.12 14.84 14.11
CA PRO A 65 2.96 15.26 13.33
C PRO A 65 2.63 14.34 12.15
N VAL A 66 3.64 13.73 11.50
CA VAL A 66 3.43 12.80 10.39
C VAL A 66 2.83 11.48 10.89
N ARG A 67 3.34 10.98 12.02
CA ARG A 67 2.84 9.76 12.68
C ARG A 67 1.39 9.91 13.13
N VAL A 68 1.05 11.04 13.74
CA VAL A 68 -0.34 11.37 14.13
C VAL A 68 -1.23 11.48 12.89
N SER A 69 -0.76 12.14 11.84
CA SER A 69 -1.50 12.25 10.58
C SER A 69 -1.79 10.88 9.95
N ALA A 70 -0.85 9.94 10.03
CA ALA A 70 -1.06 8.57 9.57
C ALA A 70 -2.16 7.86 10.38
N GLY A 71 -2.12 7.93 11.72
CA GLY A 71 -3.17 7.36 12.58
C GLY A 71 -4.57 7.94 12.28
N ASN A 72 -4.64 9.24 12.04
CA ASN A 72 -5.88 9.92 11.64
C ASN A 72 -6.36 9.45 10.26
N LYS A 73 -5.45 9.30 9.29
CA LYS A 73 -5.78 8.81 7.93
C LYS A 73 -6.28 7.38 7.95
N ILE A 74 -5.65 6.50 8.74
CA ILE A 74 -6.11 5.13 8.94
C ILE A 74 -7.56 5.12 9.41
N THR A 75 -7.84 5.83 10.51
CA THR A 75 -9.17 5.86 11.13
C THR A 75 -10.21 6.49 10.20
N ALA A 76 -9.85 7.57 9.51
CA ALA A 76 -10.75 8.24 8.57
C ALA A 76 -11.07 7.36 7.36
N ALA A 77 -10.05 6.73 6.76
CA ALA A 77 -10.21 5.84 5.62
C ALA A 77 -11.01 4.59 5.98
N GLN A 78 -10.76 4.03 7.18
CA GLN A 78 -11.52 2.89 7.68
C GLN A 78 -13.02 3.22 7.79
N LYS A 79 -13.35 4.32 8.49
CA LYS A 79 -14.74 4.81 8.62
C LYS A 79 -15.37 5.15 7.28
N GLU A 80 -14.60 5.72 6.37
CA GLU A 80 -15.04 6.02 5.00
C GLU A 80 -15.42 4.74 4.24
N GLY A 81 -14.59 3.70 4.32
CA GLY A 81 -14.87 2.40 3.71
C GLY A 81 -16.02 1.65 4.39
N ASP A 82 -16.13 1.73 5.71
CA ASP A 82 -17.22 1.09 6.48
C ASP A 82 -18.58 1.67 6.13
N LYS A 83 -18.65 2.98 5.90
CA LYS A 83 -19.88 3.69 5.54
C LYS A 83 -20.11 3.77 4.02
N ALA A 84 -19.21 3.21 3.21
CA ALA A 84 -19.30 3.36 1.76
C ALA A 84 -20.46 2.54 1.18
N GLN A 85 -21.23 3.18 0.30
CA GLN A 85 -22.36 2.56 -0.39
C GLN A 85 -22.40 3.00 -1.86
N GLY A 86 -23.05 2.19 -2.71
CA GLY A 86 -23.18 2.42 -4.15
C GLY A 86 -21.84 2.79 -4.81
N SER A 87 -21.87 3.80 -5.68
CA SER A 87 -20.70 4.25 -6.45
C SER A 87 -19.52 4.71 -5.59
N LYS A 88 -19.74 5.13 -4.34
CA LYS A 88 -18.63 5.46 -3.43
C LYS A 88 -17.86 4.21 -3.01
N LYS A 89 -18.58 3.11 -2.74
CA LYS A 89 -17.97 1.82 -2.41
C LYS A 89 -17.14 1.29 -3.58
N GLU A 90 -17.67 1.35 -4.79
CA GLU A 90 -16.95 0.92 -6.00
C GLU A 90 -15.65 1.71 -6.22
N LYS A 91 -15.67 3.04 -6.00
CA LYS A 91 -14.48 3.88 -6.09
C LYS A 91 -13.42 3.53 -5.04
N LEU A 92 -13.84 3.31 -3.79
CA LEU A 92 -12.90 2.93 -2.72
C LEU A 92 -12.35 1.53 -2.91
N LEU A 93 -13.14 0.61 -3.46
CA LEU A 93 -12.67 -0.72 -3.86
C LEU A 93 -11.63 -0.62 -4.97
N ALA A 94 -11.85 0.24 -5.98
CA ALA A 94 -10.88 0.49 -7.04
C ALA A 94 -9.60 1.17 -6.52
N GLU A 95 -9.71 2.09 -5.57
CA GLU A 95 -8.54 2.69 -4.91
C GLU A 95 -7.73 1.62 -4.16
N ARG A 96 -8.43 0.76 -3.41
CA ARG A 96 -7.82 -0.34 -2.65
C ARG A 96 -7.16 -1.38 -3.56
N SER A 97 -7.82 -1.79 -4.64
CA SER A 97 -7.26 -2.80 -5.57
C SER A 97 -6.20 -2.23 -6.51
N GLY A 98 -6.24 -0.93 -6.79
CA GLY A 98 -5.25 -0.24 -7.61
C GLY A 98 -4.10 0.32 -6.78
N ALA A 99 -4.28 1.51 -6.21
CA ALA A 99 -3.22 2.25 -5.51
C ALA A 99 -2.67 1.49 -4.30
N CYS A 100 -3.52 0.75 -3.57
CA CYS A 100 -3.07 0.02 -2.38
C CYS A 100 -2.47 -1.36 -2.66
N SER A 101 -2.52 -1.84 -3.90
CA SER A 101 -1.98 -3.16 -4.28
C SER A 101 -0.50 -3.32 -3.94
N ALA A 102 0.28 -2.24 -4.04
CA ALA A 102 1.70 -2.22 -3.75
C ALA A 102 2.03 -2.63 -2.30
N TRP A 103 1.19 -2.25 -1.34
CA TRP A 103 1.39 -2.59 0.09
C TRP A 103 0.58 -3.82 0.53
N LEU A 104 -0.55 -4.11 -0.14
CA LEU A 104 -1.36 -5.28 0.16
C LEU A 104 -0.70 -6.58 -0.33
N ASN A 105 -0.10 -6.55 -1.52
CA ASN A 105 0.56 -7.71 -2.13
C ASN A 105 2.08 -7.69 -1.94
N ALA A 106 2.61 -6.80 -1.11
CA ALA A 106 3.98 -6.88 -0.62
C ALA A 106 4.09 -8.10 0.32
N SER A 107 3.99 -9.30 -0.27
CA SER A 107 4.46 -10.53 0.34
C SER A 107 5.93 -10.32 0.60
N ALA A 108 6.32 -10.42 1.88
CA ALA A 108 7.67 -10.22 2.37
C ALA A 108 8.71 -10.80 1.40
N ALA A 109 9.32 -9.91 0.61
CA ALA A 109 10.65 -10.11 0.09
C ALA A 109 11.59 -9.51 1.13
N ASN A 110 11.73 -10.22 2.25
CA ASN A 110 12.84 -10.11 3.18
C ASN A 110 13.03 -11.47 3.84
#